data_AF-A0A842X045-F1
#
_entry.id   AF-A0A842X045-F1
#
_cell.length_a   1.000
_cell.length_b   1.000
_cell.length_c   1.000
_cell.angle_alpha   90.00
_cell.angle_beta   90.00
_cell.angle_gamma   90.00
#
_symmetry.space_group_name_H-M   'P 1'
#
loop_
_entity.id
_entity.type
_entity.pdbx_description
1 polymer ?
#
loop_
_entity_poly.entity_id
_entity_poly.type
_entity_poly.pdbx_seq_one_letter_code
_entity_poly.pdbx_strand_id
1 'polypeptide(L)'
;MGLYELQEQVREFDRRFGWAGDVPEHTLLHMQEELGEISRNILRKTGYRKETFDGEEVNDEISDLIYLTFKLGNLLGLDLDEGWNRLEERYEKK
;
A
#
# COMPACT_ATOMS: atom_id res chain seq x y z
N MET A 1 -8.65 -15.17 3.02
CA MET A 1 -7.50 -14.63 2.25
C MET A 1 -6.60 -14.00 3.27
N GLY A 2 -5.45 -14.61 3.53
CA GLY A 2 -4.39 -14.05 4.36
C GLY A 2 -3.51 -13.09 3.56
N LEU A 3 -2.47 -12.56 4.22
CA LEU A 3 -1.55 -11.64 3.54
C LEU A 3 -0.69 -12.40 2.53
N TYR A 4 -0.39 -13.67 2.78
CA TYR A 4 0.32 -14.53 1.83
C TYR A 4 -0.39 -14.60 0.46
N GLU A 5 -1.70 -14.88 0.43
CA GLU A 5 -2.41 -14.99 -0.84
C GLU A 5 -2.49 -13.65 -1.59
N LEU A 6 -2.63 -12.54 -0.86
CA LEU A 6 -2.62 -11.21 -1.48
C LEU A 6 -1.22 -10.85 -2.01
N GLN A 7 -0.16 -11.22 -1.28
CA GLN A 7 1.22 -11.03 -1.70
C GLN A 7 1.54 -11.80 -2.99
N GLU A 8 1.04 -13.02 -3.13
CA GLU A 8 1.19 -13.81 -4.37
C GLU A 8 0.34 -13.25 -5.52
N GLN A 9 -0.89 -12.79 -5.26
CA GLN A 9 -1.70 -12.11 -6.29
C GLN A 9 -0.99 -10.88 -6.85
N VAL A 10 -0.35 -10.08 -6.00
CA VAL A 10 0.44 -8.91 -6.43
C VAL A 10 1.65 -9.34 -7.25
N ARG A 11 2.33 -10.42 -6.87
CA ARG A 11 3.46 -10.98 -7.64
C ARG A 11 3.02 -11.42 -9.04
N GLU A 12 1.86 -12.06 -9.15
CA GLU A 12 1.29 -12.47 -10.45
C GLU A 12 0.85 -11.27 -11.28
N PHE A 13 0.27 -10.24 -10.64
CA PHE A 13 -0.10 -8.99 -11.28
C PHE A 13 1.12 -8.30 -11.89
N ASP A 14 2.19 -8.13 -11.12
CA ASP A 14 3.45 -7.54 -11.60
C ASP A 14 4.03 -8.30 -12.78
N ARG A 15 4.01 -9.64 -12.74
CA ARG A 15 4.45 -10.48 -13.88
C ARG A 15 3.56 -10.27 -15.10
N ARG A 16 2.24 -10.20 -14.92
CA ARG A 16 1.27 -10.04 -16.00
C ARG A 16 1.43 -8.72 -16.75
N PHE A 17 1.74 -7.63 -16.05
CA PHE A 17 1.92 -6.30 -16.64
C PHE A 17 3.36 -5.93 -16.95
N GLY A 18 4.32 -6.83 -16.68
CA GLY A 18 5.74 -6.60 -16.99
C GLY A 18 6.46 -5.69 -15.99
N TRP A 19 5.92 -5.54 -14.78
CA TRP A 19 6.45 -4.70 -13.69
C TRP A 19 7.31 -5.48 -12.69
N ALA A 20 7.58 -6.75 -12.97
CA ALA A 20 8.46 -7.57 -12.15
C ALA A 20 9.93 -7.07 -12.10
N GLY A 21 10.30 -6.11 -12.95
CA GLY A 21 11.62 -5.47 -12.97
C GLY A 21 11.70 -4.14 -12.20
N ASP A 22 10.62 -3.72 -11.54
CA ASP A 22 10.64 -2.50 -10.73
C ASP A 22 11.60 -2.63 -9.55
N VAL A 23 12.14 -1.49 -9.09
CA VAL A 23 13.11 -1.45 -7.99
C VAL A 23 12.47 -0.95 -6.70
N PRO A 24 12.93 -1.42 -5.51
CA PRO A 24 12.37 -1.02 -4.22
C PRO A 24 12.35 0.49 -4.00
N GLU A 25 13.37 1.22 -4.46
CA GLU A 25 13.52 2.66 -4.25
C GLU A 25 12.45 3.45 -5.00
N HIS A 26 12.13 3.07 -6.24
CA HIS A 26 11.06 3.70 -7.02
C HIS A 26 9.70 3.38 -6.43
N THR A 27 9.49 2.11 -6.02
CA THR A 27 8.24 1.69 -5.36
C THR A 27 8.01 2.52 -4.08
N LEU A 28 9.06 2.73 -3.29
CA LEU A 28 8.97 3.54 -2.07
C LEU A 28 8.64 5.02 -2.37
N LEU A 29 9.21 5.59 -3.43
CA LEU A 29 8.88 6.95 -3.87
C LEU A 29 7.40 7.07 -4.26
N HIS A 30 6.88 6.10 -5.03
CA HIS A 30 5.46 6.07 -5.40
C HIS A 30 4.55 5.96 -4.18
N MET A 31 4.93 5.16 -3.17
CA MET A 31 4.17 5.10 -1.91
C MET A 31 4.06 6.48 -1.22
N GLN A 32 5.10 7.32 -1.32
CA GLN A 32 5.06 8.68 -0.77
C GLN A 32 4.11 9.59 -1.56
N GLU A 33 4.00 9.37 -2.87
CA GLU A 33 3.06 10.09 -3.73
C GLU A 33 1.62 9.75 -3.32
N GLU A 34 1.24 8.46 -3.27
CA GLU A 34 -0.13 8.05 -2.90
C GLU A 34 -0.48 8.49 -1.47
N LEU A 35 0.47 8.43 -0.53
CA LEU A 35 0.24 8.96 0.81
C LEU A 35 -0.01 10.48 0.81
N GLY A 36 0.63 11.20 -0.10
CA GLY A 36 0.41 12.62 -0.35
C GLY A 36 -0.97 12.91 -0.97
N GLU A 37 -1.42 12.07 -1.90
CA GLU A 37 -2.76 12.08 -2.51
C GLU A 37 -3.84 11.90 -1.43
N ILE A 38 -3.71 10.86 -0.59
CA ILE A 38 -4.58 10.59 0.56
C ILE A 38 -4.62 11.80 1.50
N SER A 39 -3.45 12.33 1.85
CA SER A 39 -3.33 13.48 2.76
C SER A 39 -4.03 14.72 2.19
N ARG A 40 -3.81 15.01 0.90
CA ARG A 40 -4.47 16.13 0.19
C ARG A 40 -5.98 15.99 0.24
N ASN A 41 -6.50 14.80 -0.04
CA ASN A 41 -7.93 14.53 -0.05
C ASN A 41 -8.57 14.64 1.33
N ILE A 42 -7.94 14.10 2.38
CA ILE A 42 -8.44 14.20 3.75
C ILE A 42 -8.51 15.67 4.19
N LEU A 43 -7.52 16.50 3.84
CA LEU A 43 -7.53 17.93 4.15
C LEU A 43 -8.67 18.70 3.46
N ARG A 44 -9.25 18.18 2.37
CA ARG A 44 -10.48 18.73 1.78
C ARG A 44 -11.66 18.64 2.76
N LYS A 45 -11.73 17.62 3.64
CA LYS A 45 -12.79 17.52 4.67
C LYS A 45 -12.79 18.68 5.65
N THR A 46 -11.63 19.26 5.94
CA THR A 46 -11.49 20.35 6.92
C THR A 46 -11.63 21.74 6.29
N GLY A 47 -12.01 21.83 5.01
CA GLY A 47 -12.18 23.10 4.30
C GLY A 47 -10.86 23.80 3.96
N TYR A 48 -9.72 23.08 3.98
CA TYR A 48 -8.42 23.65 3.65
C TYR A 48 -8.32 24.09 2.17
N ARG A 49 -9.14 23.50 1.29
CA ARG A 49 -9.29 23.87 -0.12
C ARG A 49 -10.77 24.05 -0.46
N LYS A 50 -11.05 24.70 -1.61
CA LYS A 50 -12.41 24.87 -2.16
C LYS A 50 -13.01 23.56 -2.69
N GLU A 51 -12.16 22.57 -2.97
CA GLU A 51 -12.55 21.25 -3.44
C GLU A 51 -13.21 20.45 -2.31
N THR A 52 -14.28 19.71 -2.62
CA THR A 52 -14.97 18.83 -1.68
C THR A 52 -14.20 17.52 -1.50
N PHE A 53 -14.31 16.90 -0.33
CA PHE A 53 -13.81 15.56 -0.10
C PHE A 53 -14.45 14.55 -1.07
N ASP A 54 -13.62 13.71 -1.68
CA ASP A 54 -14.03 12.57 -2.48
C ASP A 54 -13.59 11.28 -1.76
N GLY A 55 -14.57 10.44 -1.40
CA GLY A 55 -14.31 9.20 -0.69
C GLY A 55 -13.90 8.05 -1.60
N GLU A 56 -14.30 8.10 -2.87
CA GLU A 56 -13.90 7.11 -3.87
C GLU A 56 -12.43 7.33 -4.24
N GLU A 57 -12.04 8.59 -4.47
CA GLU A 57 -10.63 8.98 -4.70
C GLU A 57 -9.74 8.48 -3.54
N VAL A 58 -10.12 8.73 -2.28
CA VAL A 58 -9.33 8.23 -1.14
C VAL A 58 -9.27 6.70 -1.08
N ASN A 59 -10.34 6.00 -1.45
CA ASN A 59 -10.34 4.54 -1.45
C ASN A 59 -9.41 3.97 -2.52
N ASP A 60 -9.36 4.59 -3.70
CA ASP A 60 -8.47 4.20 -4.78
C ASP A 60 -7.01 4.42 -4.37
N GLU A 61 -6.68 5.59 -3.82
CA GLU A 61 -5.33 5.90 -3.35
C GLU A 61 -4.86 4.98 -2.19
N ILE A 62 -5.78 4.62 -1.28
CA ILE A 62 -5.49 3.61 -0.25
C ILE A 62 -5.24 2.24 -0.88
N SER A 63 -5.99 1.88 -1.92
CA SER A 63 -5.83 0.61 -2.62
C SER A 63 -4.48 0.54 -3.34
N ASP A 64 -4.05 1.63 -3.95
CA ASP A 64 -2.73 1.76 -4.57
C ASP A 64 -1.61 1.67 -3.53
N LEU A 65 -1.75 2.34 -2.38
CA LEU A 65 -0.77 2.24 -1.29
C LEU A 65 -0.70 0.81 -0.71
N ILE A 66 -1.83 0.10 -0.60
CA ILE A 66 -1.86 -1.31 -0.20
C ILE A 66 -1.10 -2.16 -1.23
N TYR A 67 -1.42 -2.02 -2.52
CA TYR A 67 -0.74 -2.72 -3.60
C TYR A 67 0.78 -2.49 -3.56
N LEU A 68 1.21 -1.23 -3.45
CA LEU A 68 2.63 -0.86 -3.39
C LEU A 68 3.32 -1.45 -2.15
N THR A 69 2.61 -1.58 -1.02
CA THR A 69 3.14 -2.23 0.19
C THR A 69 3.46 -3.70 -0.05
N PHE A 70 2.54 -4.44 -0.68
CA PHE A 70 2.76 -5.85 -1.05
C PHE A 70 3.86 -6.01 -2.09
N LYS A 71 3.87 -5.12 -3.09
CA LYS A 71 4.92 -5.08 -4.11
C LYS A 71 6.29 -4.85 -3.51
N LEU A 72 6.43 -3.87 -2.61
CA LEU A 72 7.69 -3.61 -1.91
C LEU A 72 8.14 -4.83 -1.09
N GLY A 73 7.21 -5.49 -0.39
CA GLY A 73 7.50 -6.75 0.30
C GLY A 73 8.04 -7.82 -0.65
N ASN A 74 7.43 -7.98 -1.82
CA ASN A 74 7.87 -8.91 -2.86
C ASN A 74 9.28 -8.59 -3.40
N LEU A 75 9.55 -7.31 -3.70
CA LEU A 75 10.83 -6.86 -4.23
C LEU A 75 11.98 -7.03 -3.22
N LEU A 76 11.69 -6.87 -1.93
CA LEU A 76 12.66 -7.04 -0.84
C LEU A 76 12.77 -8.48 -0.32
N GLY A 77 11.96 -9.41 -0.83
CA GLY A 77 11.94 -10.80 -0.37
C GLY A 77 11.42 -10.97 1.06
N LEU A 78 10.49 -10.10 1.49
CA LEU A 78 9.90 -10.12 2.83
C LEU A 78 8.66 -11.02 2.86
N ASP A 79 8.49 -11.74 3.96
CA ASP A 79 7.25 -12.44 4.30
C ASP A 79 6.36 -11.51 5.12
N LEU A 80 5.31 -10.99 4.48
CA LEU A 80 4.39 -10.05 5.13
C LEU A 80 3.42 -10.74 6.10
N ASP A 81 3.13 -12.03 5.89
CA ASP A 81 2.27 -12.82 6.78
C ASP A 81 3.01 -13.12 8.09
N GLU A 82 4.28 -13.52 8.01
CA GLU A 82 5.15 -13.65 9.19
C GLU A 82 5.33 -12.30 9.91
N GLY A 83 5.48 -11.21 9.13
CA GLY A 83 5.55 -9.85 9.66
C GLY A 83 4.31 -9.46 10.47
N TRP A 84 3.12 -9.85 10.00
CA TRP A 84 1.85 -9.63 10.68
C TRP A 84 1.70 -10.49 11.93
N ASN A 85 2.02 -11.77 11.87
CA ASN A 85 1.97 -12.66 13.04
C ASN A 85 2.84 -12.11 14.19
N ARG A 86 4.06 -11.62 13.88
CA ARG A 86 4.92 -10.94 14.88
C ARG A 86 4.33 -9.63 15.40
N LEU A 87 3.53 -8.92 14.60
CA LEU A 87 2.83 -7.71 15.04
C LEU A 87 1.77 -8.07 16.10
N GLU A 88 0.91 -9.04 15.81
CA GLU A 88 -0.16 -9.50 16.70
C GLU A 88 0.40 -9.96 18.04
N GLU A 89 1.41 -10.83 18.03
CA GLU A 89 2.07 -11.30 19.26
C GLU A 89 2.59 -10.15 20.14
N ARG A 90 3.07 -9.06 19.54
CA ARG A 90 3.56 -7.88 20.29
C ARG A 90 2.41 -7.09 20.92
N TYR A 91 1.23 -7.08 20.31
CA TYR A 91 0.05 -6.39 20.87
C TYR A 91 -0.64 -7.22 21.94
N GLU A 92 -0.65 -8.54 21.85
CA GLU A 92 -1.21 -9.42 22.91
C GLU A 92 -0.38 -9.40 24.19
N LYS A 93 0.92 -9.11 24.10
CA LYS A 93 1.84 -9.01 25.24
C LYS A 93 1.82 -7.64 25.94
N LYS A 94 1.08 -6.65 25.40
CA LYS A 94 0.95 -5.29 25.96
C LYS A 94 -0.31 -5.17 26.80
#